data_AF-Q38A49-F1
#
_entry.id   AF-Q38A49-F1
#
_cell.length_a   1.000
_cell.length_b   1.000
_cell.length_c   1.000
_cell.angle_alpha   90.00
_cell.angle_beta   90.00
_cell.angle_gamma   90.00
#
_symmetry.space_group_name_H-M   'P 1'
#
loop_
_entity.id
_entity.type
_entity.pdbx_description
1 polymer ?
#
loop_
_entity_poly.entity_id
_entity_poly.type
_entity_poly.pdbx_seq_one_letter_code
_entity_poly.pdbx_strand_id
1 'polypeptide(L)'
;MPPPPPAPPPPPPPPPPPKATEGNSSSTVGGAASALFAEIRQGGDNITSRLRHVTDDQKAYKQNIQHGAVDFSDLDAKKAEAEAKRQQKQKQPETTAAEEPVTRLEGDKRWVVKHHKGTPSEPCKVTLEDVNMRHAVHIHGCDNTFVEVKGKVNTVSVVSCNKAQVILESVVSALEVLKSDSVDVTVRRFVPTAMVEKSTSVNLFLMDVEEAPNTEIVTACSSAVNVNFPTVEDPTDILERPLPEQFVSRIVRDNRGKYKIETKPNEVA
;
A
#
# COMPACT_ATOMS: atom_id res chain seq x y z
N MET A 1 12.39 -7.92 -57.61
CA MET A 1 11.67 -7.75 -56.33
C MET A 1 10.18 -7.68 -56.63
N PRO A 2 9.33 -8.54 -56.05
CA PRO A 2 7.88 -8.39 -56.20
C PRO A 2 7.43 -7.11 -55.47
N PRO A 3 6.41 -6.40 -55.99
CA PRO A 3 5.88 -5.20 -55.35
C PRO A 3 5.18 -5.55 -54.02
N PRO A 4 5.21 -4.64 -53.04
CA PRO A 4 4.52 -4.84 -51.77
C PRO A 4 3.00 -4.89 -51.96
N PRO A 5 2.29 -5.69 -51.15
CA PRO A 5 0.83 -5.79 -51.21
C PRO A 5 0.16 -4.47 -50.80
N PRO A 6 -1.00 -4.14 -51.38
CA PRO A 6 -1.74 -2.93 -51.05
C PRO A 6 -2.24 -2.95 -49.59
N ALA A 7 -2.25 -1.77 -48.97
CA ALA A 7 -2.70 -1.58 -47.59
C ALA A 7 -4.21 -1.87 -47.44
N PRO A 8 -4.65 -2.45 -46.30
CA PRO A 8 -6.06 -2.70 -46.04
C PRO A 8 -6.85 -1.38 -45.89
N PRO A 9 -8.14 -1.37 -46.27
CA PRO A 9 -8.99 -0.19 -46.16
C PRO A 9 -9.23 0.20 -44.68
N PRO A 10 -9.45 1.50 -44.40
CA PRO A 10 -9.70 1.99 -43.05
C PRO A 10 -11.00 1.42 -42.47
N PRO A 11 -11.06 1.19 -41.14
CA PRO A 11 -12.26 0.69 -40.48
C PRO A 11 -13.43 1.68 -40.60
N PRO A 12 -14.68 1.18 -40.66
CA PRO A 12 -15.86 2.02 -40.74
C PRO A 12 -16.02 2.90 -39.48
N PRO A 13 -16.60 4.10 -39.61
CA PRO A 13 -16.81 4.99 -38.48
C PRO A 13 -17.76 4.36 -37.44
N PRO A 14 -17.57 4.68 -36.15
CA PRO A 14 -18.42 4.16 -35.08
C PRO A 14 -19.88 4.62 -35.26
N PRO A 15 -20.87 3.77 -34.91
CA PRO A 15 -22.28 4.13 -35.00
C PRO A 15 -22.62 5.31 -34.07
N PRO A 16 -23.57 6.18 -34.48
CA PRO A 16 -23.98 7.33 -33.68
C PRO A 16 -24.64 6.89 -32.35
N PRO A 17 -24.45 7.65 -31.26
CA PRO A 17 -25.02 7.33 -29.97
C PRO A 17 -26.56 7.37 -30.00
N PRO A 18 -27.24 6.47 -29.27
CA PRO A 18 -28.70 6.43 -29.20
C PRO A 18 -29.26 7.71 -28.56
N LYS A 19 -30.34 8.25 -29.15
CA LYS A 19 -31.06 9.42 -28.64
C LYS A 19 -31.71 9.09 -27.29
N ALA A 20 -31.43 9.91 -26.28
CA ALA A 20 -32.06 9.82 -24.98
C ALA A 20 -33.53 10.27 -25.07
N THR A 21 -34.44 9.35 -24.76
CA THR A 21 -35.86 9.62 -24.58
C THR A 21 -36.09 10.24 -23.21
N GLU A 22 -36.78 11.37 -23.18
CA GLU A 22 -37.17 12.09 -21.97
C GLU A 22 -38.13 11.24 -21.11
N GLY A 23 -37.77 11.05 -19.85
CA GLY A 23 -38.50 10.20 -18.90
C GLY A 23 -38.42 10.76 -17.48
N ASN A 24 -39.34 11.69 -17.22
CA ASN A 24 -39.92 12.18 -15.97
C ASN A 24 -39.33 11.74 -14.60
N SER A 25 -38.83 12.75 -13.88
CA SER A 25 -38.85 12.99 -12.41
C SER A 25 -38.79 11.80 -11.41
N SER A 26 -37.62 11.63 -10.78
CA SER A 26 -37.52 11.12 -9.40
C SER A 26 -36.27 11.69 -8.73
N SER A 27 -36.49 12.41 -7.63
CA SER A 27 -35.47 13.07 -6.79
C SER A 27 -34.58 12.03 -6.11
N THR A 28 -33.53 11.61 -6.81
CA THR A 28 -32.42 10.83 -6.26
C THR A 28 -31.17 11.70 -6.27
N VAL A 29 -30.18 11.38 -5.43
CA VAL A 29 -28.88 12.05 -5.35
C VAL A 29 -28.21 12.19 -6.74
N GLY A 30 -28.55 11.30 -7.68
CA GLY A 30 -28.18 11.38 -9.09
C GLY A 30 -28.76 12.58 -9.85
N GLY A 31 -29.97 13.02 -9.53
CA GLY A 31 -30.61 14.20 -10.12
C GLY A 31 -29.97 15.53 -9.69
N ALA A 32 -29.55 15.61 -8.43
CA ALA A 32 -28.81 16.77 -7.90
C ALA A 32 -27.40 16.86 -8.51
N ALA A 33 -26.71 15.72 -8.63
CA ALA A 33 -25.42 15.65 -9.31
C ALA A 33 -25.55 15.98 -10.81
N SER A 34 -26.56 15.44 -11.51
CA SER A 34 -26.78 15.74 -12.93
C SER A 34 -27.15 17.19 -13.18
N ALA A 35 -27.92 17.82 -12.27
CA ALA A 35 -28.22 19.25 -12.34
C ALA A 35 -26.97 20.11 -12.15
N LEU A 36 -26.12 19.77 -11.18
CA LEU A 36 -24.83 20.43 -10.97
C LEU A 36 -23.93 20.33 -12.21
N PHE A 37 -23.81 19.13 -12.81
CA PHE A 37 -23.02 18.95 -14.03
C PHE A 37 -23.64 19.64 -15.26
N ALA A 38 -24.96 19.75 -15.35
CA ALA A 38 -25.63 20.50 -16.40
C ALA A 38 -25.37 22.01 -16.27
N GLU A 39 -25.40 22.55 -15.06
CA GLU A 39 -25.11 23.96 -14.79
C GLU A 39 -23.62 24.29 -15.05
N ILE A 40 -22.70 23.40 -14.67
CA ILE A 40 -21.27 23.53 -15.00
C ILE A 40 -21.05 23.52 -16.51
N ARG A 41 -21.78 22.67 -17.26
CA ARG A 41 -21.69 22.61 -18.74
C ARG A 41 -22.27 23.85 -19.43
N GLN A 42 -23.34 24.43 -18.88
CA GLN A 42 -23.94 25.67 -19.41
C GLN A 42 -23.08 26.91 -19.11
N GLY A 43 -22.22 26.86 -18.09
CA GLY A 43 -21.35 27.96 -17.70
C GLY A 43 -20.26 28.32 -18.72
N GLY A 44 -19.79 27.35 -19.52
CA GLY A 44 -18.75 27.54 -20.54
C GLY A 44 -17.54 28.38 -20.05
N ASP A 45 -16.91 29.11 -20.98
CA ASP A 45 -15.82 30.06 -20.67
C ASP A 45 -16.27 31.26 -19.81
N ASN A 46 -17.58 31.47 -19.64
CA ASN A 46 -18.18 32.55 -18.86
C ASN A 46 -18.48 32.18 -17.40
N ILE A 47 -18.09 31.00 -16.93
CA ILE A 47 -18.37 30.57 -15.54
C ILE A 47 -17.75 31.51 -14.51
N THR A 48 -16.69 32.21 -14.89
CA THR A 48 -16.00 33.24 -14.09
C THR A 48 -16.83 34.52 -13.92
N SER A 49 -17.79 34.82 -14.81
CA SER A 49 -18.65 36.00 -14.72
C SER A 49 -19.68 35.96 -13.57
N ARG A 50 -19.97 34.75 -13.05
CA ARG A 50 -20.85 34.53 -11.89
C ARG A 50 -20.13 34.62 -10.55
N LEU A 51 -18.79 34.66 -10.56
CA LEU A 51 -18.01 34.80 -9.34
C LEU A 51 -18.07 36.27 -8.89
N ARG A 52 -18.45 36.48 -7.63
CA ARG A 52 -18.41 37.81 -7.01
C ARG A 52 -16.97 38.33 -7.09
N HIS A 53 -16.82 39.56 -7.58
CA HIS A 53 -15.53 40.22 -7.60
C HIS A 53 -15.04 40.44 -6.16
N VAL A 54 -13.90 39.84 -5.83
CA VAL A 54 -13.21 40.02 -4.54
C VAL A 54 -12.50 41.38 -4.57
N THR A 55 -13.02 42.34 -3.81
CA THR A 55 -12.46 43.68 -3.68
C THR A 55 -11.09 43.63 -3.00
N ASP A 56 -10.24 44.65 -3.21
CA ASP A 56 -8.85 44.62 -2.75
C ASP A 56 -8.71 44.50 -1.21
N ASP A 57 -9.70 44.98 -0.47
CA ASP A 57 -9.84 44.83 0.98
C ASP A 57 -10.11 43.39 1.44
N GLN A 58 -10.58 42.49 0.56
CA GLN A 58 -10.86 41.08 0.86
C GLN A 58 -9.69 40.15 0.46
N LYS A 59 -8.69 40.67 -0.23
CA LYS A 59 -7.51 39.89 -0.64
C LYS A 59 -6.56 39.79 0.55
N ALA A 60 -6.45 38.59 1.12
CA ALA A 60 -5.63 38.32 2.31
C ALA A 60 -4.15 38.77 2.18
N TYR A 61 -3.59 38.85 0.97
CA TYR A 61 -2.22 39.34 0.72
C TYR A 61 -2.13 40.88 0.60
N LYS A 62 -3.25 41.58 0.35
CA LYS A 62 -3.34 43.05 0.28
C LYS A 62 -3.77 43.67 1.60
N GLN A 63 -4.52 42.93 2.41
CA GLN A 63 -4.56 43.23 3.83
C GLN A 63 -3.13 43.07 4.34
N ASN A 64 -2.49 44.18 4.69
CA ASN A 64 -1.18 44.21 5.31
C ASN A 64 -1.31 43.67 6.74
N ILE A 65 -1.68 42.38 6.86
CA ILE A 65 -1.83 41.69 8.13
C ILE A 65 -0.43 41.63 8.70
N GLN A 66 -0.08 42.63 9.50
CA GLN A 66 1.08 42.56 10.38
C GLN A 66 0.90 41.29 11.20
N HIS A 67 1.80 40.32 11.00
CA HIS A 67 1.91 39.14 11.84
C HIS A 67 2.25 39.61 13.27
N GLY A 68 1.23 40.00 14.03
CA GLY A 68 1.39 40.59 15.36
C GLY A 68 0.02 40.89 15.94
N ALA A 69 -0.39 40.07 16.91
CA ALA A 69 -1.67 40.15 17.62
C ALA A 69 -2.93 39.81 16.79
N VAL A 70 -2.92 38.70 16.06
CA VAL A 70 -4.19 37.99 15.81
C VAL A 70 -4.43 37.12 17.05
N ASP A 71 -5.51 37.40 17.77
CA ASP A 71 -5.91 36.60 18.93
C ASP A 71 -6.32 35.20 18.47
N PHE A 72 -5.43 34.23 18.68
CA PHE A 72 -5.65 32.82 18.35
C PHE A 72 -6.33 32.06 19.50
N SER A 73 -6.75 32.73 20.58
CA SER A 73 -7.33 32.08 21.75
C SER A 73 -8.50 31.14 21.41
N ASP A 74 -9.36 31.48 20.45
CA ASP A 74 -10.44 30.61 19.97
C ASP A 74 -9.93 29.38 19.20
N LEU A 75 -8.85 29.52 18.43
CA LEU A 75 -8.22 28.43 17.68
C LEU A 75 -7.43 27.51 18.61
N ASP A 76 -6.73 28.07 19.60
CA ASP A 76 -6.03 27.33 20.65
C ASP A 76 -7.03 26.63 21.58
N ALA A 77 -8.17 27.24 21.91
CA ALA A 77 -9.25 26.59 22.65
C ALA A 77 -9.84 25.41 21.87
N LYS A 78 -10.10 25.58 20.56
CA LYS A 78 -10.56 24.47 19.69
C LYS A 78 -9.50 23.37 19.54
N LYS A 79 -8.22 23.73 19.49
CA LYS A 79 -7.12 22.78 19.39
C LYS A 79 -6.95 22.00 20.70
N ALA A 80 -7.05 22.68 21.84
CA ALA A 80 -7.05 22.07 23.17
C ALA A 80 -8.29 21.18 23.38
N GLU A 81 -9.48 21.59 22.91
CA GLU A 81 -10.68 20.75 22.96
C GLU A 81 -10.57 19.52 22.05
N ALA A 82 -9.99 19.68 20.86
CA ALA A 82 -9.72 18.57 19.95
C ALA A 82 -8.66 17.59 20.50
N GLU A 83 -7.65 18.11 21.19
CA GLU A 83 -6.61 17.31 21.84
C GLU A 83 -7.12 16.62 23.11
N ALA A 84 -7.96 17.29 23.91
CA ALA A 84 -8.68 16.67 25.02
C ALA A 84 -9.65 15.59 24.54
N LYS A 85 -10.36 15.80 23.42
CA LYS A 85 -11.19 14.77 22.77
C LYS A 85 -10.35 13.60 22.25
N ARG A 86 -9.15 13.84 21.70
CA ARG A 86 -8.20 12.79 21.29
C ARG A 86 -7.67 11.99 22.49
N GLN A 87 -7.30 12.65 23.57
CA GLN A 87 -6.82 12.02 24.80
C GLN A 87 -7.93 11.26 25.54
N GLN A 88 -9.18 11.75 25.51
CA GLN A 88 -10.34 11.01 26.01
C GLN A 88 -10.66 9.78 25.14
N LYS A 89 -10.53 9.89 23.80
CA LYS A 89 -10.63 8.73 22.89
C LYS A 89 -9.51 7.70 23.08
N GLN A 90 -8.33 8.11 23.51
CA GLN A 90 -7.22 7.20 23.82
C GLN A 90 -7.33 6.56 25.21
N LYS A 91 -8.11 7.14 26.14
CA LYS A 91 -8.34 6.61 27.50
C LYS A 91 -9.60 5.76 27.64
N GLN A 92 -10.54 5.82 26.69
CA GLN A 92 -11.46 4.70 26.52
C GLN A 92 -10.69 3.61 25.80
N PRO A 93 -10.59 2.38 26.34
CA PRO A 93 -10.29 1.26 25.47
C PRO A 93 -11.43 1.28 24.48
N GLU A 94 -11.17 1.64 23.22
CA GLU A 94 -11.99 1.12 22.15
C GLU A 94 -11.86 -0.39 22.30
N THR A 95 -12.81 -0.98 23.02
CA THR A 95 -13.26 -2.33 22.77
C THR A 95 -13.79 -2.29 21.34
N THR A 96 -12.88 -2.16 20.37
CA THR A 96 -13.03 -2.81 19.09
C THR A 96 -13.32 -4.24 19.50
N ALA A 97 -14.59 -4.63 19.39
CA ALA A 97 -15.01 -6.00 19.64
C ALA A 97 -13.99 -6.86 18.90
N ALA A 98 -13.17 -7.60 19.64
CA ALA A 98 -12.04 -8.31 19.08
C ALA A 98 -12.62 -9.20 17.99
N GLU A 99 -12.29 -8.88 16.73
CA GLU A 99 -12.85 -9.62 15.61
C GLU A 99 -12.47 -11.08 15.78
N GLU A 100 -13.43 -11.97 15.59
CA GLU A 100 -13.23 -13.38 15.87
C GLU A 100 -12.08 -13.93 15.02
N PRO A 101 -11.22 -14.80 15.60
CA PRO A 101 -10.15 -15.43 14.85
C PRO A 101 -10.73 -16.32 13.75
N VAL A 102 -10.31 -16.10 12.50
CA VAL A 102 -10.78 -16.87 11.35
C VAL A 102 -9.60 -17.57 10.70
N THR A 103 -9.68 -18.89 10.56
CA THR A 103 -8.85 -19.67 9.65
C THR A 103 -9.76 -20.50 8.76
N ARG A 104 -9.83 -20.16 7.48
CA ARG A 104 -10.61 -20.94 6.50
C ARG A 104 -10.11 -20.73 5.09
N LEU A 105 -10.45 -21.70 4.23
CA LEU A 105 -10.35 -21.54 2.79
C LEU A 105 -11.62 -20.84 2.28
N GLU A 106 -11.47 -19.62 1.76
CA GLU A 106 -12.56 -18.92 1.08
C GLU A 106 -12.65 -19.40 -0.37
N GLY A 107 -13.71 -20.16 -0.67
CA GLY A 107 -13.89 -20.84 -1.94
C GLY A 107 -12.89 -21.99 -2.10
N ASP A 108 -12.23 -22.06 -3.25
CA ASP A 108 -11.17 -23.03 -3.58
C ASP A 108 -9.89 -22.31 -4.06
N LYS A 109 -9.67 -21.09 -3.52
CA LYS A 109 -8.66 -20.16 -4.06
C LYS A 109 -7.83 -19.43 -3.02
N ARG A 110 -8.39 -19.08 -1.86
CA ARG A 110 -7.68 -18.20 -0.92
C ARG A 110 -7.86 -18.66 0.51
N TRP A 111 -6.75 -19.04 1.13
CA TRP A 111 -6.67 -19.23 2.57
C TRP A 111 -6.66 -17.87 3.27
N VAL A 112 -7.49 -17.74 4.28
CA VAL A 112 -7.60 -16.52 5.08
C VAL A 112 -7.30 -16.88 6.53
N VAL A 113 -6.29 -16.21 7.10
CA VAL A 113 -5.89 -16.28 8.51
C VAL A 113 -6.02 -14.87 9.07
N LYS A 114 -7.08 -14.62 9.85
CA LYS A 114 -7.44 -13.28 10.33
C LYS A 114 -7.56 -13.25 11.84
N HIS A 115 -7.07 -12.18 12.44
CA HIS A 115 -7.36 -11.78 13.83
C HIS A 115 -6.97 -12.81 14.90
N HIS A 116 -6.01 -13.69 14.58
CA HIS A 116 -5.39 -14.54 15.58
C HIS A 116 -4.52 -13.69 16.49
N LYS A 117 -4.75 -13.80 17.79
CA LYS A 117 -4.01 -13.03 18.80
C LYS A 117 -3.51 -13.98 19.88
N GLY A 118 -2.20 -14.07 20.02
CA GLY A 118 -1.54 -14.75 21.13
C GLY A 118 -1.04 -13.75 22.18
N THR A 119 -0.27 -14.28 23.13
CA THR A 119 0.49 -13.47 24.09
C THR A 119 1.99 -13.71 23.87
N PRO A 120 2.89 -12.83 24.37
CA PRO A 120 4.33 -13.07 24.29
C PRO A 120 4.77 -14.39 24.96
N SER A 121 4.05 -14.87 25.98
CA SER A 121 4.30 -16.15 26.64
C SER A 121 3.72 -17.35 25.90
N GLU A 122 2.61 -17.16 25.18
CA GLU A 122 1.87 -18.21 24.47
C GLU A 122 1.43 -17.66 23.11
N PRO A 123 2.29 -17.72 22.07
CA PRO A 123 1.93 -17.27 20.74
C PRO A 123 0.86 -18.18 20.13
N CYS A 124 -0.07 -17.60 19.38
CA CYS A 124 -1.12 -18.38 18.71
C CYS A 124 -0.53 -19.10 17.49
N LYS A 125 -0.61 -20.43 17.46
CA LYS A 125 -0.09 -21.25 16.36
C LYS A 125 -1.20 -21.60 15.37
N VAL A 126 -0.99 -21.31 14.09
CA VAL A 126 -1.85 -21.69 12.96
C VAL A 126 -1.01 -22.44 11.94
N THR A 127 -1.47 -23.63 11.52
CA THR A 127 -0.79 -24.41 10.48
C THR A 127 -1.77 -24.71 9.35
N LEU A 128 -1.37 -24.42 8.11
CA LEU A 128 -2.11 -24.72 6.89
C LEU A 128 -1.43 -25.90 6.19
N GLU A 129 -2.03 -27.09 6.28
CA GLU A 129 -1.50 -28.32 5.66
C GLU A 129 -2.15 -28.60 4.30
N ASP A 130 -3.43 -28.26 4.14
CA ASP A 130 -4.23 -28.50 2.92
C ASP A 130 -4.12 -27.34 1.91
N VAL A 131 -2.88 -26.94 1.59
CA VAL A 131 -2.62 -25.90 0.58
C VAL A 131 -2.22 -26.51 -0.77
N ASN A 132 -2.44 -25.75 -1.84
CA ASN A 132 -2.02 -26.13 -3.19
C ASN A 132 -1.41 -24.92 -3.91
N MET A 133 -0.71 -25.17 -5.02
CA MET A 133 0.01 -24.13 -5.76
C MET A 133 -0.88 -23.04 -6.38
N ARG A 134 -2.21 -23.25 -6.43
CA ARG A 134 -3.17 -22.27 -6.94
C ARG A 134 -3.70 -21.36 -5.83
N HIS A 135 -3.55 -21.78 -4.57
CA HIS A 135 -4.04 -21.02 -3.44
C HIS A 135 -3.20 -19.76 -3.21
N ALA A 136 -3.89 -18.67 -2.87
CA ALA A 136 -3.30 -17.49 -2.23
C ALA A 136 -3.49 -17.61 -0.71
N VAL A 137 -2.52 -17.15 0.08
CA VAL A 137 -2.63 -17.08 1.55
C VAL A 137 -2.68 -15.62 1.97
N HIS A 138 -3.68 -15.25 2.76
CA HIS A 138 -3.85 -13.90 3.26
C HIS A 138 -3.90 -13.91 4.79
N ILE A 139 -2.83 -13.43 5.42
CA ILE A 139 -2.65 -13.32 6.86
C ILE A 139 -2.89 -11.86 7.23
N HIS A 140 -3.91 -11.58 8.04
CA HIS A 140 -4.31 -10.20 8.33
C HIS A 140 -4.64 -9.96 9.80
N GLY A 141 -4.12 -8.87 10.37
CA GLY A 141 -4.50 -8.42 11.71
C GLY A 141 -4.10 -9.39 12.84
N CYS A 142 -3.04 -10.16 12.65
CA CYS A 142 -2.57 -11.16 13.62
C CYS A 142 -1.52 -10.56 14.58
N ASP A 143 -1.57 -10.89 15.87
CA ASP A 143 -0.67 -10.38 16.92
C ASP A 143 -0.07 -11.52 17.75
N ASN A 144 1.26 -11.57 17.93
CA ASN A 144 1.97 -12.68 18.60
C ASN A 144 1.55 -14.06 18.04
N THR A 145 1.77 -14.26 16.74
CA THR A 145 1.30 -15.46 16.03
C THR A 145 2.43 -16.20 15.33
N PHE A 146 2.28 -17.51 15.23
CA PHE A 146 3.14 -18.38 14.44
C PHE A 146 2.29 -19.04 13.37
N VAL A 147 2.49 -18.69 12.10
CA VAL A 147 1.75 -19.22 10.96
C VAL A 147 2.68 -20.08 10.10
N GLU A 148 2.40 -21.38 9.99
CA GLU A 148 3.16 -22.29 9.12
C GLU A 148 2.30 -22.71 7.93
N VAL A 149 2.77 -22.44 6.72
CA VAL A 149 2.16 -22.85 5.45
C VAL A 149 2.99 -24.00 4.87
N LYS A 150 2.49 -25.23 4.99
CA LYS A 150 3.20 -26.43 4.53
C LYS A 150 2.82 -26.74 3.09
N GLY A 151 3.78 -26.65 2.17
CA GLY A 151 3.55 -26.85 0.75
C GLY A 151 3.75 -25.59 -0.09
N LYS A 152 3.50 -25.74 -1.39
CA LYS A 152 3.69 -24.68 -2.38
C LYS A 152 2.39 -23.91 -2.61
N VAL A 153 2.43 -22.59 -2.53
CA VAL A 153 1.29 -21.68 -2.76
C VAL A 153 1.61 -20.65 -3.85
N ASN A 154 0.60 -19.98 -4.40
CA ASN A 154 0.80 -18.98 -5.43
C ASN A 154 1.40 -17.69 -4.85
N THR A 155 0.66 -17.07 -3.94
CA THR A 155 1.02 -15.81 -3.26
C THR A 155 0.81 -15.91 -1.77
N VAL A 156 1.55 -15.10 -1.01
CA VAL A 156 1.34 -14.91 0.43
C VAL A 156 1.35 -13.42 0.74
N SER A 157 0.32 -12.91 1.40
CA SER A 157 0.27 -11.53 1.88
C SER A 157 0.10 -11.51 3.41
N VAL A 158 1.02 -10.85 4.10
CA VAL A 158 1.03 -10.60 5.55
C VAL A 158 0.72 -9.12 5.75
N VAL A 159 -0.44 -8.80 6.31
CA VAL A 159 -0.97 -7.44 6.34
C VAL A 159 -1.40 -7.06 7.76
N SER A 160 -0.99 -5.88 8.25
CA SER A 160 -1.41 -5.36 9.57
C SER A 160 -1.10 -6.34 10.72
N CYS A 161 0.02 -7.05 10.67
CA CYS A 161 0.41 -8.02 11.70
C CYS A 161 1.48 -7.44 12.64
N ASN A 162 1.47 -7.86 13.90
CA ASN A 162 2.45 -7.46 14.92
C ASN A 162 3.08 -8.71 15.55
N LYS A 163 4.41 -8.77 15.66
CA LYS A 163 5.11 -9.92 16.28
C LYS A 163 4.66 -11.27 15.68
N ALA A 164 4.61 -11.34 14.36
CA ALA A 164 4.19 -12.52 13.63
C ALA A 164 5.41 -13.25 13.06
N GLN A 165 5.45 -14.57 13.23
CA GLN A 165 6.41 -15.46 12.59
C GLN A 165 5.68 -16.27 11.53
N VAL A 166 6.11 -16.17 10.28
CA VAL A 166 5.48 -16.85 9.15
C VAL A 166 6.48 -17.77 8.48
N ILE A 167 6.22 -19.08 8.47
CA ILE A 167 7.06 -20.07 7.80
C ILE A 167 6.37 -20.57 6.55
N LEU A 168 7.06 -20.48 5.42
CA LEU A 168 6.60 -20.83 4.09
C LEU A 168 7.54 -21.87 3.48
N GLU A 169 7.02 -22.85 2.75
CA GLU A 169 7.86 -23.77 2.00
C GLU A 169 8.26 -23.21 0.63
N SER A 170 7.29 -22.88 -0.22
CA SER A 170 7.55 -22.28 -1.54
C SER A 170 6.40 -21.37 -1.99
N VAL A 171 6.74 -20.25 -2.62
CA VAL A 171 5.80 -19.29 -3.19
C VAL A 171 6.07 -19.16 -4.69
N VAL A 172 5.03 -19.29 -5.52
CA VAL A 172 5.19 -19.30 -6.99
C VAL A 172 5.48 -17.92 -7.54
N SER A 173 4.83 -16.88 -7.01
CA SER A 173 4.93 -15.52 -7.55
C SER A 173 5.51 -14.51 -6.57
N ALA A 174 4.83 -14.22 -5.45
CA ALA A 174 5.24 -13.13 -4.58
C ALA A 174 4.83 -13.33 -3.11
N LEU A 175 5.73 -12.92 -2.22
CA LEU A 175 5.51 -12.70 -0.80
C LEU A 175 5.36 -11.19 -0.56
N GLU A 176 4.33 -10.76 0.16
CA GLU A 176 4.08 -9.36 0.49
C GLU A 176 3.96 -9.19 2.01
N VAL A 177 4.71 -8.26 2.58
CA VAL A 177 4.56 -7.80 3.97
C VAL A 177 4.16 -6.34 3.94
N LEU A 178 2.95 -6.03 4.41
CA LEU A 178 2.36 -4.70 4.30
C LEU A 178 1.86 -4.22 5.67
N LYS A 179 2.20 -2.98 6.05
CA LYS A 179 1.70 -2.35 7.29
C LYS A 179 1.91 -3.19 8.55
N SER A 180 3.02 -3.91 8.64
CA SER A 180 3.26 -4.85 9.74
C SER A 180 4.51 -4.46 10.53
N ASP A 181 4.56 -4.84 11.81
CA ASP A 181 5.63 -4.46 12.72
C ASP A 181 6.21 -5.69 13.43
N SER A 182 7.54 -5.84 13.46
CA SER A 182 8.23 -6.99 14.07
C SER A 182 7.77 -8.32 13.45
N VAL A 183 7.99 -8.50 12.14
CA VAL A 183 7.58 -9.72 11.42
C VAL A 183 8.80 -10.48 10.93
N ASP A 184 8.84 -11.77 11.26
CA ASP A 184 9.86 -12.69 10.75
C ASP A 184 9.20 -13.61 9.72
N VAL A 185 9.69 -13.59 8.48
CA VAL A 185 9.21 -14.50 7.43
C VAL A 185 10.32 -15.43 7.01
N THR A 186 10.12 -16.74 7.18
CA THR A 186 11.05 -17.77 6.73
C THR A 186 10.53 -18.48 5.49
N VAL A 187 11.29 -18.45 4.41
CA VAL A 187 11.04 -19.20 3.18
C VAL A 187 12.06 -20.32 3.10
N ARG A 188 11.58 -21.57 3.20
CA ARG A 188 12.45 -22.76 3.25
C ARG A 188 13.10 -23.09 1.91
N ARG A 189 12.43 -22.82 0.79
CA ARG A 189 12.90 -23.18 -0.55
C ARG A 189 12.96 -21.99 -1.49
N PHE A 190 11.82 -21.52 -1.99
CA PHE A 190 11.80 -20.60 -3.12
C PHE A 190 10.72 -19.52 -3.00
N VAL A 191 11.10 -18.29 -3.33
CA VAL A 191 10.21 -17.16 -3.59
C VAL A 191 10.87 -16.27 -4.65
N PRO A 192 10.21 -15.93 -5.78
CA PRO A 192 10.82 -15.06 -6.79
C PRO A 192 10.97 -13.62 -6.31
N THR A 193 9.92 -13.09 -5.66
CA THR A 193 9.89 -11.69 -5.23
C THR A 193 9.33 -11.58 -3.81
N ALA A 194 10.07 -10.89 -2.93
CA ALA A 194 9.60 -10.50 -1.61
C ALA A 194 9.43 -8.98 -1.54
N MET A 195 8.23 -8.52 -1.25
CA MET A 195 7.89 -7.10 -1.14
C MET A 195 7.61 -6.73 0.31
N VAL A 196 8.25 -5.66 0.79
CA VAL A 196 8.02 -5.10 2.14
C VAL A 196 7.61 -3.64 2.00
N GLU A 197 6.37 -3.33 2.36
CA GLU A 197 5.81 -1.98 2.26
C GLU A 197 5.24 -1.49 3.60
N LYS A 198 5.52 -0.23 3.97
CA LYS A 198 4.97 0.44 5.17
C LYS A 198 5.14 -0.40 6.45
N SER A 199 6.23 -1.14 6.55
CA SER A 199 6.46 -2.09 7.64
C SER A 199 7.76 -1.76 8.38
N THR A 200 7.83 -2.10 9.66
CA THR A 200 8.98 -1.79 10.53
C THR A 200 9.53 -3.08 11.14
N SER A 201 10.85 -3.25 11.18
CA SER A 201 11.50 -4.41 11.80
C SER A 201 11.04 -5.73 11.16
N VAL A 202 11.42 -5.95 9.90
CA VAL A 202 11.07 -7.16 9.14
C VAL A 202 12.33 -7.98 8.87
N ASN A 203 12.34 -9.25 9.27
CA ASN A 203 13.44 -10.16 8.94
C ASN A 203 12.97 -11.20 7.92
N LEU A 204 13.59 -11.22 6.74
CA LEU A 204 13.35 -12.20 5.70
C LEU A 204 14.43 -13.29 5.77
N PHE A 205 14.05 -14.52 6.10
CA PHE A 205 14.93 -15.68 6.13
C PHE A 205 14.75 -16.50 4.86
N LEU A 206 15.68 -16.40 3.92
CA LEU A 206 15.73 -17.16 2.67
C LEU A 206 16.69 -18.35 2.86
N MET A 207 16.16 -19.55 3.10
CA MET A 207 16.94 -20.66 3.68
C MET A 207 17.53 -21.64 2.66
N ASP A 208 17.22 -21.48 1.38
CA ASP A 208 17.76 -22.32 0.32
C ASP A 208 19.01 -21.65 -0.28
N VAL A 209 20.14 -22.35 -0.23
CA VAL A 209 21.45 -21.83 -0.65
C VAL A 209 21.48 -21.48 -2.14
N GLU A 210 20.77 -22.24 -2.98
CA GLU A 210 20.79 -22.04 -4.43
C GLU A 210 19.78 -20.96 -4.86
N GLU A 211 18.63 -20.89 -4.17
CA GLU A 211 17.53 -20.01 -4.55
C GLU A 211 17.52 -18.65 -3.84
N ALA A 212 18.12 -18.53 -2.65
CA ALA A 212 18.17 -17.26 -1.92
C ALA A 212 18.78 -16.10 -2.75
N PRO A 213 19.89 -16.28 -3.51
CA PRO A 213 20.44 -15.22 -4.35
C PRO A 213 19.53 -14.79 -5.51
N ASN A 214 18.57 -15.62 -5.91
CA ASN A 214 17.65 -15.36 -7.01
C ASN A 214 16.38 -14.60 -6.58
N THR A 215 16.19 -14.38 -5.27
CA THR A 215 15.03 -13.67 -4.74
C THR A 215 15.20 -12.16 -4.95
N GLU A 216 14.29 -11.53 -5.71
CA GLU A 216 14.21 -10.08 -5.81
C GLU A 216 13.51 -9.50 -4.58
N ILE A 217 14.11 -8.48 -3.95
CA ILE A 217 13.53 -7.85 -2.75
C ILE A 217 13.20 -6.39 -3.05
N VAL A 218 11.93 -6.04 -2.84
CA VAL A 218 11.40 -4.70 -3.11
C VAL A 218 10.93 -4.09 -1.79
N THR A 219 11.49 -2.94 -1.41
CA THR A 219 11.08 -2.21 -0.22
C THR A 219 10.47 -0.86 -0.56
N ALA A 220 9.45 -0.46 0.19
CA ALA A 220 8.83 0.86 0.05
C ALA A 220 8.37 1.39 1.41
N CYS A 221 8.81 2.60 1.79
CA CYS A 221 8.42 3.26 3.04
C CYS A 221 8.53 2.35 4.28
N SER A 222 9.55 1.50 4.32
CA SER A 222 9.79 0.53 5.39
C SER A 222 11.14 0.79 6.03
N SER A 223 11.31 0.41 7.29
CA SER A 223 12.56 0.60 8.03
C SER A 223 12.96 -0.66 8.80
N ALA A 224 14.26 -0.79 9.07
CA ALA A 224 14.85 -1.96 9.74
C ALA A 224 14.46 -3.29 9.07
N VAL A 225 14.64 -3.38 7.75
CA VAL A 225 14.43 -4.62 6.98
C VAL A 225 15.76 -5.35 6.83
N ASN A 226 15.83 -6.60 7.31
CA ASN A 226 17.01 -7.46 7.20
C ASN A 226 16.72 -8.68 6.33
N VAL A 227 17.74 -9.12 5.60
CA VAL A 227 17.72 -10.34 4.79
C VAL A 227 18.74 -11.31 5.36
N ASN A 228 18.28 -12.51 5.66
CA ASN A 228 19.04 -13.59 6.27
C ASN A 228 19.12 -14.75 5.28
N PHE A 229 20.33 -15.19 4.94
CA PHE A 229 20.53 -16.27 3.97
C PHE A 229 21.79 -17.08 4.32
N PRO A 230 21.79 -18.40 4.04
CA PRO A 230 22.96 -19.25 4.27
C PRO A 230 24.07 -18.97 3.25
N THR A 231 25.31 -19.30 3.63
CA THR A 231 26.44 -19.28 2.70
C THR A 231 26.55 -20.60 1.93
N VAL A 232 27.26 -20.58 0.79
CA VAL A 232 27.54 -21.80 0.01
C VAL A 232 28.53 -22.69 0.75
N GLU A 233 29.46 -22.08 1.49
CA GLU A 233 30.51 -22.75 2.24
C GLU A 233 29.99 -23.48 3.47
N ASP A 234 29.06 -22.85 4.20
CA ASP A 234 28.42 -23.41 5.39
C ASP A 234 26.92 -23.07 5.41
N PRO A 235 26.04 -24.03 5.07
CA PRO A 235 24.59 -23.85 5.14
C PRO A 235 24.05 -23.59 6.56
N THR A 236 24.86 -23.79 7.60
CA THR A 236 24.49 -23.49 8.99
C THR A 236 24.88 -22.07 9.40
N ASP A 237 25.75 -21.40 8.65
CA ASP A 237 26.11 -19.99 8.85
C ASP A 237 25.13 -19.08 8.09
N ILE A 238 24.22 -18.45 8.84
CA ILE A 238 23.23 -17.52 8.29
C ILE A 238 23.80 -16.10 8.36
N LEU A 239 24.04 -15.51 7.19
CA LEU A 239 24.45 -14.12 7.08
C LEU A 239 23.24 -13.19 7.14
N GLU A 240 23.29 -12.22 8.04
CA GLU A 240 22.34 -11.11 8.09
C GLU A 240 22.86 -9.91 7.28
N ARG A 241 22.02 -9.31 6.45
CA ARG A 241 22.31 -8.08 5.70
C ARG A 241 21.14 -7.09 5.80
N PRO A 242 21.34 -5.89 6.36
CA PRO A 242 20.31 -4.86 6.38
C PRO A 242 20.12 -4.26 4.97
N LEU A 243 18.88 -3.93 4.62
CA LEU A 243 18.57 -3.22 3.38
C LEU A 243 18.68 -1.70 3.58
N PRO A 244 19.24 -0.96 2.60
CA PRO A 244 19.26 0.49 2.67
C PRO A 244 17.85 1.08 2.68
N GLU A 245 17.58 1.96 3.64
CA GLU A 245 16.30 2.65 3.77
C GLU A 245 16.39 4.15 3.39
N GLN A 246 17.60 4.71 3.32
CA GLN A 246 17.84 6.09 2.90
C GLN A 246 18.54 6.15 1.54
N PHE A 247 18.10 7.09 0.69
CA PHE A 247 18.65 7.30 -0.64
C PHE A 247 19.08 8.76 -0.84
N VAL A 248 20.14 8.97 -1.60
CA VAL A 248 20.62 10.30 -1.98
C VAL A 248 20.30 10.54 -3.46
N SER A 249 19.50 11.56 -3.72
CA SER A 249 19.13 11.99 -5.08
C SER A 249 19.86 13.26 -5.47
N ARG A 250 20.45 13.30 -6.67
CA ARG A 250 21.19 14.47 -7.20
C ARG A 250 20.74 14.80 -8.62
N ILE A 251 20.70 16.09 -8.94
CA ILE A 251 20.51 16.57 -10.31
C ILE A 251 21.85 16.49 -11.03
N VAL A 252 21.90 15.78 -12.15
CA VAL A 252 23.08 15.64 -13.01
C VAL A 252 22.72 15.97 -14.46
N ARG A 253 23.72 16.13 -15.32
CA ARG A 253 23.53 16.24 -16.77
C ARG A 253 23.85 14.90 -17.45
N ASP A 254 23.00 14.46 -18.37
CA ASP A 254 23.29 13.31 -19.23
C ASP A 254 24.31 13.66 -20.33
N ASN A 255 24.72 12.66 -21.12
CA ASN A 255 25.66 12.84 -22.24
C ASN A 255 25.11 13.77 -23.36
N ARG A 256 23.83 14.17 -23.30
CA ARG A 256 23.18 15.10 -24.23
C ARG A 256 22.97 16.49 -23.61
N GLY A 257 23.52 16.74 -22.41
CA GLY A 257 23.38 17.99 -21.67
C GLY A 257 22.02 18.20 -20.99
N LYS A 258 21.12 17.21 -21.01
CA LYS A 258 19.81 17.28 -20.37
C LYS A 258 19.91 16.96 -18.88
N TYR A 259 19.13 17.65 -18.05
CA TYR A 259 19.07 17.35 -16.63
C TYR A 259 18.32 16.04 -16.37
N LYS A 260 18.89 15.18 -15.51
CA LYS A 260 18.26 13.98 -14.97
C LYS A 260 18.51 13.88 -13.47
N ILE A 261 17.72 13.08 -12.77
CA ILE A 261 17.96 12.74 -11.35
C ILE A 261 18.64 11.38 -11.30
N GLU A 262 19.75 11.30 -10.58
CA GLU A 262 20.39 10.03 -10.20
C GLU A 262 20.19 9.80 -8.71
N THR A 263 19.79 8.58 -8.35
CA THR A 263 19.52 8.17 -6.97
C THR A 263 20.37 6.95 -6.64
N LYS A 264 21.03 6.96 -5.48
CA LYS A 264 21.76 5.81 -4.94
C LYS A 264 21.44 5.60 -3.46
N PRO A 265 21.60 4.37 -2.94
CA PRO A 265 21.58 4.13 -1.49
C PRO A 265 22.55 5.06 -0.76
N ASN A 266 22.15 5.54 0.42
CA ASN A 266 23.05 6.28 1.30
C ASN A 266 23.99 5.29 2.00
N GLU A 267 25.27 5.29 1.62
CA GLU A 267 26.30 4.40 2.19
C GLU A 267 26.76 4.80 3.61
N VAL A 268 26.28 5.94 4.13
CA VAL A 268 26.71 6.52 5.43
C VAL A 268 25.74 6.17 6.57
N ALA A 269 24.78 5.26 6.34
CA ALA A 269 23.76 4.87 7.30
C ALA A 269 24.01 3.47 7.87
#